data_AF-A0A3A5WPN5-F1
#
_entry.id   AF-A0A3A5WPN5-F1
#
_cell.length_a   1.000
_cell.length_b   1.000
_cell.length_c   1.000
_cell.angle_alpha   90.00
_cell.angle_beta   90.00
_cell.angle_gamma   90.00
#
_symmetry.space_group_name_H-M   'P 1'
#
loop_
_entity.id
_entity.type
_entity.pdbx_description
1 polymer ?
#
loop_
_entity_poly.entity_id
_entity_poly.type
_entity_poly.pdbx_seq_one_letter_code
_entity_poly.pdbx_strand_id
1 'polypeptide(L)'
;MIGILVLGLYAHTGSMPPLVVVESSSMIHEENGEVGSIDAGDLVLVHRQPMETVITFAEASNPSHPNFGYEQHGMAGDVIIYDKNGEGGTPIIHRAILEVVAHTTQTPNRSVAPDAPSNEHCPDGGSFDDALLDQDGQIGTCIMTWNVPGTNVVNATTISLSFDGDEAGYYDCKRLAHANVEPYLVVWNWTPSQEGMLTLGDNNHCSVDQGSSAVNGSVGVHSASGVVKPVRDSWLIGVAGGELPWLGTVKLALNTAPGSPGTVYVPNSSYLALFVLVTAVLAAPLVLEPVLRRLVVGAPELKLAEDELEEE
;
A
#
# COMPACT_ATOMS: atom_id res chain seq x y z
N MET A 1 -3.66 13.14 -27.15
CA MET A 1 -2.62 12.15 -26.76
C MET A 1 -2.64 11.89 -25.26
N ILE A 2 -2.30 12.86 -24.40
CA ILE A 2 -2.29 12.67 -22.93
C ILE A 2 -3.65 12.20 -22.40
N GLY A 3 -4.76 12.82 -22.84
CA GLY A 3 -6.11 12.39 -22.41
C GLY A 3 -6.44 10.93 -22.76
N ILE A 4 -5.95 10.42 -23.89
CA ILE A 4 -6.15 9.01 -24.29
C ILE A 4 -5.32 8.09 -23.39
N LEU A 5 -4.09 8.48 -23.04
CA LEU A 5 -3.25 7.73 -22.10
C LEU A 5 -3.87 7.68 -20.71
N VAL A 6 -4.34 8.83 -20.19
CA VAL A 6 -5.00 8.89 -18.88
C VAL A 6 -6.29 8.07 -18.87
N LEU A 7 -7.12 8.18 -19.92
CA LEU A 7 -8.34 7.37 -20.04
C LEU A 7 -8.03 5.87 -20.18
N GLY A 8 -6.98 5.51 -20.92
CA GLY A 8 -6.54 4.13 -21.07
C GLY A 8 -6.03 3.55 -19.74
N LEU A 9 -5.23 4.32 -19.00
CA LEU A 9 -4.77 3.96 -17.66
C LEU A 9 -5.95 3.83 -16.69
N TYR A 10 -6.87 4.79 -16.67
CA TYR A 10 -8.07 4.72 -15.85
C TYR A 10 -8.93 3.49 -16.19
N ALA A 11 -9.12 3.18 -17.48
CA ALA A 11 -9.86 2.00 -17.90
C ALA A 11 -9.15 0.68 -17.49
N HIS A 12 -7.83 0.70 -17.38
CA HIS A 12 -7.05 -0.46 -16.95
C HIS A 12 -6.99 -0.62 -15.42
N THR A 13 -6.81 0.48 -14.69
CA THR A 13 -6.60 0.46 -13.24
C THR A 13 -7.88 0.62 -12.43
N GLY A 14 -8.93 1.20 -13.01
CA GLY A 14 -10.20 1.50 -12.34
C GLY A 14 -10.10 2.58 -11.26
N SER A 15 -8.95 3.23 -11.10
CA SER A 15 -8.64 4.19 -10.03
C SER A 15 -8.30 5.57 -10.59
N MET A 16 -8.64 6.61 -9.83
CA MET A 16 -8.20 7.98 -10.12
C MET A 16 -7.67 8.61 -8.82
N PRO A 17 -6.40 9.02 -8.75
CA PRO A 17 -5.40 9.00 -9.83
C PRO A 17 -4.90 7.57 -10.15
N PRO A 18 -4.65 7.22 -11.44
CA PRO A 18 -4.19 5.88 -11.82
C PRO A 18 -2.70 5.64 -11.51
N LEU A 19 -1.98 6.70 -11.20
CA LEU A 19 -0.54 6.71 -10.92
C LEU A 19 -0.26 7.64 -9.75
N VAL A 20 0.54 7.17 -8.79
CA VAL A 20 1.04 7.96 -7.67
C VAL A 20 2.56 8.03 -7.73
N VAL A 21 3.14 9.11 -7.21
CA VAL A 21 4.60 9.27 -7.10
C VAL A 21 4.98 9.08 -5.65
N VAL A 22 6.02 8.28 -5.44
CA VAL A 22 6.58 8.01 -4.12
C VAL A 22 7.47 9.18 -3.72
N GLU A 23 7.11 9.85 -2.63
CA GLU A 23 7.84 11.05 -2.18
C GLU A 23 8.76 10.79 -0.97
N SER A 24 8.74 9.59 -0.37
CA SER A 24 9.47 9.28 0.88
C SER A 24 10.17 7.94 0.84
N SER A 25 11.14 7.74 1.75
CA SER A 25 11.91 6.50 1.89
C SER A 25 11.27 5.48 2.86
N SER A 26 9.95 5.54 3.06
CA SER A 26 9.24 4.69 4.04
C SER A 26 9.03 3.25 3.56
N MET A 27 9.13 2.98 2.25
CA MET A 27 8.91 1.68 1.64
C MET A 27 10.17 1.04 1.03
N ILE A 28 11.34 1.66 1.20
CA ILE A 28 12.60 1.17 0.60
C ILE A 28 13.08 -0.09 1.31
N HIS A 29 13.67 -1.02 0.58
CA HIS A 29 14.30 -2.20 1.19
C HIS A 29 15.82 -2.06 1.28
N GLU A 30 16.40 -1.32 0.33
CA GLU A 30 17.83 -0.99 0.26
C GLU A 30 18.06 0.52 0.08
N GLU A 31 19.15 1.05 0.66
CA GLU A 31 19.45 2.48 0.64
C GLU A 31 19.83 3.02 -0.76
N ASN A 32 20.35 2.16 -1.64
CA ASN A 32 20.73 2.53 -3.01
C ASN A 32 19.59 2.37 -4.03
N GLY A 33 18.43 1.90 -3.59
CA GLY A 33 17.28 1.53 -4.40
C GLY A 33 17.42 0.17 -5.09
N GLU A 34 16.30 -0.54 -5.20
CA GLU A 34 16.20 -1.88 -5.79
C GLU A 34 14.92 -1.98 -6.65
N VAL A 35 15.06 -2.56 -7.85
CA VAL A 35 13.91 -2.87 -8.71
C VAL A 35 13.09 -3.99 -8.06
N GLY A 36 11.82 -3.71 -7.79
CA GLY A 36 10.91 -4.57 -7.04
C GLY A 36 10.60 -4.04 -5.64
N SER A 37 11.27 -2.97 -5.19
CA SER A 37 10.92 -2.23 -3.97
C SER A 37 10.43 -0.82 -4.33
N ILE A 38 9.58 -0.23 -3.48
CA ILE A 38 8.98 1.08 -3.79
C ILE A 38 9.93 2.18 -3.32
N ASP A 39 10.70 2.73 -4.27
CA ASP A 39 11.69 3.78 -4.00
C ASP A 39 11.15 5.19 -4.24
N ALA A 40 11.72 6.15 -3.51
CA ALA A 40 11.43 7.56 -3.74
C ALA A 40 11.84 7.98 -5.16
N GLY A 41 10.89 8.57 -5.88
CA GLY A 41 11.05 8.90 -7.30
C GLY A 41 10.47 7.86 -8.26
N ASP A 42 9.85 6.79 -7.76
CA ASP A 42 9.10 5.85 -8.58
C ASP A 42 7.66 6.30 -8.82
N LEU A 43 7.09 5.78 -9.91
CA LEU A 43 5.68 5.90 -10.25
C LEU A 43 5.01 4.55 -10.01
N VAL A 44 4.02 4.49 -9.13
CA VAL A 44 3.29 3.24 -8.82
C VAL A 44 1.91 3.29 -9.47
N LEU A 45 1.56 2.24 -10.21
CA LEU A 45 0.20 2.03 -10.70
C LEU A 45 -0.72 1.68 -9.53
N VAL A 46 -1.88 2.31 -9.43
CA VAL A 46 -2.82 2.05 -8.34
C VAL A 46 -4.01 1.30 -8.91
N HIS A 47 -4.29 0.08 -8.46
CA HIS A 47 -5.44 -0.70 -8.93
C HIS A 47 -6.60 -0.58 -7.94
N ARG A 48 -7.77 -0.15 -8.42
CA ARG A 48 -8.97 -0.10 -7.57
C ARG A 48 -9.45 -1.52 -7.31
N GLN A 49 -9.52 -1.90 -6.05
CA GLN A 49 -10.02 -3.19 -5.59
C GLN A 49 -10.77 -2.98 -4.26
N PRO A 50 -11.79 -3.81 -3.97
CA PRO A 50 -12.45 -3.76 -2.66
C PRO A 50 -11.48 -4.24 -1.57
N MET A 51 -11.67 -3.77 -0.34
CA MET A 51 -10.81 -4.10 0.78
C MET A 51 -10.77 -5.62 1.08
N GLU A 52 -11.87 -6.34 0.84
CA GLU A 52 -11.98 -7.79 1.05
C GLU A 52 -11.03 -8.64 0.17
N THR A 53 -10.48 -8.07 -0.90
CA THR A 53 -9.53 -8.77 -1.77
C THR A 53 -8.07 -8.49 -1.43
N VAL A 54 -7.81 -7.55 -0.52
CA VAL A 54 -6.46 -7.20 -0.09
C VAL A 54 -5.93 -8.32 0.81
N ILE A 55 -4.75 -8.81 0.50
CA ILE A 55 -4.08 -9.87 1.26
C ILE A 55 -3.13 -9.22 2.25
N THR A 56 -3.35 -9.41 3.54
CA THR A 56 -2.48 -8.83 4.57
C THR A 56 -1.20 -9.65 4.77
N PHE A 57 -0.16 -9.03 5.35
CA PHE A 57 1.08 -9.70 5.73
C PHE A 57 0.81 -10.91 6.65
N ALA A 58 -0.09 -10.77 7.63
CA ALA A 58 -0.45 -11.84 8.56
C ALA A 58 -1.03 -13.06 7.81
N GLU A 59 -1.94 -12.83 6.86
CA GLU A 59 -2.54 -13.89 6.03
C GLU A 59 -1.53 -14.53 5.08
N ALA A 60 -0.73 -13.71 4.39
CA ALA A 60 0.27 -14.19 3.44
C ALA A 60 1.41 -14.97 4.11
N SER A 61 1.66 -14.73 5.40
CA SER A 61 2.74 -15.38 6.14
C SER A 61 2.30 -16.59 6.96
N ASN A 62 1.01 -16.89 7.03
CA ASN A 62 0.49 -18.02 7.79
C ASN A 62 0.43 -19.30 6.92
N PRO A 63 1.21 -20.35 7.23
CA PRO A 63 1.26 -21.59 6.42
C PRO A 63 -0.08 -22.33 6.29
N SER A 64 -1.04 -22.06 7.19
CA SER A 64 -2.37 -22.67 7.19
C SER A 64 -3.39 -21.85 6.40
N HIS A 65 -3.04 -20.64 5.95
CA HIS A 65 -3.94 -19.75 5.23
C HIS A 65 -3.87 -19.99 3.71
N PRO A 66 -4.97 -19.87 2.95
CA PRO A 66 -4.96 -20.08 1.50
C PRO A 66 -4.02 -19.15 0.72
N ASN A 67 -3.75 -17.96 1.26
CA ASN A 67 -2.91 -16.95 0.64
C ASN A 67 -1.42 -17.07 1.02
N PHE A 68 -1.02 -18.16 1.69
CA PHE A 68 0.36 -18.36 2.12
C PHE A 68 1.36 -18.26 0.96
N GLY A 69 2.43 -17.49 1.17
CA GLY A 69 3.50 -17.28 0.19
C GLY A 69 3.18 -16.25 -0.89
N TYR A 70 2.06 -15.53 -0.78
CA TYR A 70 1.79 -14.37 -1.63
C TYR A 70 2.70 -13.20 -1.25
N GLU A 71 3.39 -12.64 -2.24
CA GLU A 71 4.34 -11.54 -2.05
C GLU A 71 4.08 -10.40 -3.02
N GLN A 72 4.25 -9.18 -2.52
CA GLN A 72 4.18 -7.96 -3.30
C GLN A 72 5.29 -7.00 -2.88
N HIS A 73 5.99 -6.46 -3.88
CA HIS A 73 7.15 -5.59 -3.70
C HIS A 73 8.20 -6.18 -2.76
N GLY A 74 8.60 -7.43 -2.99
CA GLY A 74 9.69 -8.10 -2.26
C GLY A 74 9.36 -8.67 -0.87
N MET A 75 8.13 -8.50 -0.37
CA MET A 75 7.71 -9.00 0.94
C MET A 75 6.26 -9.52 0.91
N ALA A 76 5.87 -10.29 1.92
CA ALA A 76 4.53 -10.86 2.02
C ALA A 76 3.42 -9.80 2.13
N GLY A 77 2.26 -10.10 1.54
CA GLY A 77 1.07 -9.24 1.59
C GLY A 77 1.13 -8.03 0.66
N ASP A 78 -0.01 -7.35 0.55
CA ASP A 78 -0.23 -6.21 -0.35
C ASP A 78 0.27 -4.88 0.25
N VAL A 79 0.66 -3.97 -0.66
CA VAL A 79 0.89 -2.56 -0.38
C VAL A 79 -0.34 -1.79 -0.83
N ILE A 80 -0.93 -1.00 0.06
CA ILE A 80 -2.16 -0.26 -0.22
C ILE A 80 -1.93 1.24 -0.21
N ILE A 81 -2.71 1.94 -1.02
CA ILE A 81 -2.77 3.40 -1.10
C ILE A 81 -4.10 3.84 -0.49
N TYR A 82 -4.05 4.71 0.52
CA TYR A 82 -5.25 5.13 1.24
C TYR A 82 -5.22 6.60 1.68
N ASP A 83 -6.42 7.16 1.88
CA ASP A 83 -6.61 8.50 2.43
C ASP A 83 -6.57 8.48 3.96
N LYS A 84 -5.85 9.45 4.54
CA LYS A 84 -5.75 9.58 6.00
C LYS A 84 -7.11 9.96 6.60
N ASN A 85 -7.73 9.02 7.33
CA ASN A 85 -9.06 9.19 7.93
C ASN A 85 -10.16 9.63 6.94
N GLY A 86 -9.97 9.39 5.63
CA GLY A 86 -10.90 9.84 4.59
C GLY A 86 -10.93 11.36 4.34
N GLU A 87 -9.95 12.12 4.84
CA GLU A 87 -9.91 13.59 4.76
C GLU A 87 -9.31 14.12 3.45
N GLY A 88 -8.86 13.22 2.56
CA GLY A 88 -8.12 13.56 1.36
C GLY A 88 -6.72 14.12 1.65
N GLY A 89 -6.13 14.76 0.64
CA GLY A 89 -4.77 15.30 0.70
C GLY A 89 -3.74 14.36 0.08
N THR A 90 -2.52 14.34 0.62
CA THR A 90 -1.49 13.40 0.17
C THR A 90 -1.80 12.01 0.76
N PRO A 91 -2.09 11.00 -0.09
CA PRO A 91 -2.35 9.65 0.37
C PRO A 91 -1.08 8.99 0.92
N ILE A 92 -1.28 7.93 1.69
CA ILE A 92 -0.19 7.09 2.22
C ILE A 92 -0.11 5.81 1.40
N ILE A 93 1.11 5.32 1.17
CA ILE A 93 1.39 4.05 0.52
C ILE A 93 2.20 3.18 1.48
N HIS A 94 1.57 2.17 2.08
CA HIS A 94 2.20 1.31 3.09
C HIS A 94 1.66 -0.12 2.99
N ARG A 95 2.37 -1.07 3.59
CA ARG A 95 1.97 -2.48 3.62
C ARG A 95 0.78 -2.70 4.54
N ALA A 96 -0.19 -3.49 4.10
CA ALA A 96 -1.26 -3.99 4.94
C ALA A 96 -0.72 -5.11 5.84
N ILE A 97 -0.55 -4.84 7.14
CA ILE A 97 0.06 -5.80 8.07
C ILE A 97 -0.96 -6.84 8.52
N LEU A 98 -2.11 -6.37 9.00
CA LEU A 98 -3.21 -7.20 9.44
C LEU A 98 -4.52 -6.43 9.28
N GLU A 99 -5.62 -7.17 9.18
CA GLU A 99 -6.98 -6.62 9.19
C GLU A 99 -7.63 -6.95 10.53
N VAL A 100 -8.35 -5.99 11.10
CA VAL A 100 -9.18 -6.19 12.30
C VAL A 100 -10.64 -6.13 11.90
N VAL A 101 -11.35 -7.23 12.11
CA VAL A 101 -12.76 -7.40 11.71
C VAL A 101 -13.65 -7.51 12.94
N ALA A 102 -14.80 -6.86 12.93
CA ALA A 102 -15.77 -6.96 14.00
C ALA A 102 -16.30 -8.41 14.16
N HIS A 103 -16.30 -8.93 15.39
CA HIS A 103 -16.85 -10.26 15.67
C HIS A 103 -18.20 -10.19 16.38
N THR A 104 -18.22 -9.67 17.61
CA THR A 104 -19.46 -9.43 18.36
C THR A 104 -19.76 -7.94 18.36
N THR A 105 -20.96 -7.58 17.92
CA THR A 105 -21.45 -6.20 17.93
C THR A 105 -22.66 -6.02 18.84
N GLN A 106 -22.85 -4.79 19.31
CA GLN A 106 -23.97 -4.39 20.16
C GLN A 106 -24.57 -3.09 19.64
N THR A 107 -25.90 -2.98 19.70
CA THR A 107 -26.61 -1.74 19.34
C THR A 107 -26.14 -0.58 20.24
N PRO A 108 -25.70 0.54 19.66
CA PRO A 108 -25.18 1.68 20.40
C PRO A 108 -26.31 2.52 21.02
N ASN A 109 -25.95 3.38 21.97
CA ASN A 109 -26.83 4.41 22.51
C ASN A 109 -27.09 5.51 21.46
N ARG A 110 -28.16 5.35 20.69
CA ARG A 110 -28.56 6.31 19.64
C ARG A 110 -29.00 7.70 20.15
N SER A 111 -29.11 7.90 21.46
CA SER A 111 -29.60 9.17 22.03
C SER A 111 -28.51 10.22 22.21
N VAL A 112 -27.24 9.85 22.04
CA VAL A 112 -26.10 10.76 22.17
C VAL A 112 -25.79 11.46 20.83
N ALA A 113 -25.00 12.53 20.89
CA ALA A 113 -24.61 13.27 19.70
C ALA A 113 -23.76 12.37 18.75
N PRO A 114 -23.84 12.55 17.41
CA PRO A 114 -23.07 11.74 16.48
C PRO A 114 -21.55 11.80 16.69
N ASP A 115 -21.03 12.94 17.16
CA ASP A 115 -19.63 13.20 17.47
C ASP A 115 -19.24 12.85 18.91
N ALA A 116 -20.17 12.28 19.69
CA ALA A 116 -19.88 11.84 21.04
C ALA A 116 -18.79 10.75 21.06
N PRO A 117 -17.98 10.68 22.12
CA PRO A 117 -16.93 9.67 22.25
C PRO A 117 -17.50 8.26 22.35
N SER A 118 -16.65 7.27 22.05
CA SER A 118 -17.04 5.84 22.02
C SER A 118 -17.70 5.33 23.31
N ASN A 119 -17.30 5.83 24.47
CA ASN A 119 -17.88 5.43 25.76
C ASN A 119 -19.31 5.93 25.99
N GLU A 120 -19.73 6.99 25.28
CA GLU A 120 -21.10 7.50 25.34
C GLU A 120 -22.02 6.74 24.38
N HIS A 121 -21.52 6.38 23.20
CA HIS A 121 -22.20 5.48 22.27
C HIS A 121 -22.25 4.05 22.79
N CYS A 122 -21.19 3.58 23.45
CA CYS A 122 -21.01 2.21 23.93
C CYS A 122 -20.79 2.19 25.45
N PRO A 123 -21.86 2.40 26.26
CA PRO A 123 -21.75 2.47 27.72
C PRO A 123 -21.33 1.15 28.37
N ASP A 124 -21.58 0.03 27.70
CA ASP A 124 -21.19 -1.31 28.15
C ASP A 124 -19.75 -1.68 27.75
N GLY A 125 -19.01 -0.75 27.13
CA GLY A 125 -17.66 -0.95 26.61
C GLY A 125 -17.63 -1.20 25.09
N GLY A 126 -16.42 -1.42 24.56
CA GLY A 126 -16.21 -1.60 23.12
C GLY A 126 -15.90 -0.30 22.37
N SER A 127 -15.76 -0.43 21.05
CA SER A 127 -15.40 0.65 20.13
C SER A 127 -16.57 0.97 19.20
N PHE A 128 -16.98 2.23 19.15
CA PHE A 128 -18.02 2.70 18.25
C PHE A 128 -17.47 2.86 16.83
N ASP A 129 -17.97 2.04 15.91
CA ASP A 129 -17.73 2.17 14.49
C ASP A 129 -18.93 2.86 13.84
N ASP A 130 -18.68 4.00 13.20
CA ASP A 130 -19.68 4.88 12.59
C ASP A 130 -20.03 4.53 11.13
N ALA A 131 -19.46 3.46 10.57
CA ALA A 131 -19.71 3.03 9.19
C ALA A 131 -20.33 1.62 9.09
N LEU A 132 -20.13 0.76 10.10
CA LEU A 132 -20.74 -0.57 10.11
C LEU A 132 -22.25 -0.52 10.33
N LEU A 133 -22.97 -1.40 9.64
CA LEU A 133 -24.42 -1.55 9.80
C LEU A 133 -24.72 -2.36 11.08
N ASP A 134 -25.59 -1.83 11.94
CA ASP A 134 -26.04 -2.52 13.14
C ASP A 134 -27.23 -3.46 12.84
N GLN A 135 -27.57 -4.31 13.81
CA GLN A 135 -28.70 -5.24 13.75
C GLN A 135 -30.06 -4.53 13.59
N ASP A 136 -30.15 -3.26 14.02
CA ASP A 136 -31.33 -2.42 13.85
C ASP A 136 -31.49 -1.85 12.41
N GLY A 137 -30.53 -2.11 11.53
CA GLY A 137 -30.51 -1.63 10.15
C GLY A 137 -30.04 -0.18 9.99
N GLN A 138 -29.55 0.45 11.06
CA GLN A 138 -28.95 1.78 11.01
C GLN A 138 -27.41 1.67 11.01
N ILE A 139 -26.75 2.65 10.40
CA ILE A 139 -25.29 2.74 10.42
C ILE A 139 -24.84 3.15 11.83
N GLY A 140 -23.73 2.59 12.29
CA GLY A 140 -23.15 2.81 13.61
C GLY A 140 -23.38 1.61 14.52
N THR A 141 -22.33 0.93 14.99
CA THR A 141 -22.44 -0.19 15.93
C THR A 141 -21.29 -0.20 16.95
N CYS A 142 -21.52 -0.77 18.12
CA CYS A 142 -20.48 -0.98 19.12
C CYS A 142 -19.80 -2.33 18.88
N ILE A 143 -18.53 -2.31 18.51
CA ILE A 143 -17.72 -3.52 18.35
C ILE A 143 -17.20 -3.91 19.73
N MET A 144 -17.60 -5.08 20.19
CA MET A 144 -17.25 -5.61 21.51
C MET A 144 -16.00 -6.48 21.45
N THR A 145 -15.82 -7.21 20.34
CA THR A 145 -14.72 -8.14 20.14
C THR A 145 -14.30 -8.20 18.69
N TRP A 146 -13.05 -8.61 18.47
CA TRP A 146 -12.33 -8.55 17.22
C TRP A 146 -11.84 -9.93 16.78
N ASN A 147 -11.79 -10.11 15.47
CA ASN A 147 -11.06 -11.17 14.80
C ASN A 147 -9.90 -10.57 14.01
N VAL A 148 -8.82 -11.33 13.85
CA VAL A 148 -7.70 -10.97 12.97
C VAL A 148 -7.45 -12.13 12.01
N PRO A 149 -7.95 -12.04 10.76
CA PRO A 149 -7.68 -13.03 9.72
C PRO A 149 -6.18 -13.31 9.56
N GLY A 150 -5.83 -14.55 9.21
CA GLY A 150 -4.42 -14.97 9.13
C GLY A 150 -3.75 -15.25 10.48
N THR A 151 -4.46 -15.14 11.61
CA THR A 151 -3.89 -15.37 12.96
C THR A 151 -4.80 -16.24 13.82
N ASN A 152 -4.38 -16.52 15.06
CA ASN A 152 -5.18 -17.25 16.05
C ASN A 152 -6.12 -16.34 16.88
N VAL A 153 -6.15 -15.02 16.62
CA VAL A 153 -6.97 -14.07 17.38
C VAL A 153 -8.42 -14.13 16.89
N VAL A 154 -9.30 -14.67 17.73
CA VAL A 154 -10.73 -14.80 17.48
C VAL A 154 -11.50 -14.37 18.73
N ASN A 155 -12.54 -13.54 18.55
CA ASN A 155 -13.43 -13.09 19.61
C ASN A 155 -12.67 -12.44 20.79
N ALA A 156 -11.70 -11.58 20.49
CA ALA A 156 -10.84 -10.94 21.49
C ALA A 156 -11.27 -9.50 21.75
N THR A 157 -11.28 -9.05 23.01
CA THR A 157 -11.59 -7.65 23.36
C THR A 157 -10.41 -6.72 23.05
N THR A 158 -9.19 -7.22 23.17
CA THR A 158 -7.96 -6.52 22.79
C THR A 158 -7.07 -7.46 21.97
N ILE A 159 -6.24 -6.88 21.11
CA ILE A 159 -5.38 -7.60 20.19
C ILE A 159 -3.95 -7.52 20.71
N SER A 160 -3.35 -8.68 20.96
CA SER A 160 -1.93 -8.84 21.26
C SER A 160 -1.39 -9.93 20.34
N LEU A 161 -0.41 -9.59 19.52
CA LEU A 161 0.17 -10.48 18.52
C LEU A 161 1.65 -10.18 18.31
N SER A 162 2.47 -11.23 18.32
CA SER A 162 3.88 -11.14 17.96
C SER A 162 4.12 -11.62 16.53
N PHE A 163 4.84 -10.83 15.73
CA PHE A 163 5.31 -11.22 14.40
C PHE A 163 6.74 -11.77 14.49
N ASP A 164 6.91 -12.83 15.28
CA ASP A 164 8.20 -13.47 15.61
C ASP A 164 8.51 -14.71 14.77
N GLY A 165 7.59 -15.13 13.90
CA GLY A 165 7.67 -16.35 13.10
C GLY A 165 6.98 -17.57 13.74
N ASP A 166 6.59 -17.48 15.01
CA ASP A 166 5.90 -18.54 15.75
C ASP A 166 4.40 -18.23 15.89
N GLU A 167 4.03 -17.04 16.40
CA GLU A 167 2.62 -16.64 16.56
C GLU A 167 2.00 -16.11 15.26
N ALA A 168 2.77 -15.31 14.52
CA ALA A 168 2.48 -14.82 13.18
C ALA A 168 3.78 -14.78 12.36
N GLY A 169 3.69 -14.43 11.07
CA GLY A 169 4.85 -14.29 10.20
C GLY A 169 5.95 -13.41 10.80
N TYR A 170 7.23 -13.73 10.57
CA TYR A 170 8.33 -12.92 11.10
C TYR A 170 8.43 -11.57 10.36
N TYR A 171 8.27 -10.46 11.09
CA TYR A 171 8.45 -9.11 10.56
C TYR A 171 9.61 -8.41 11.26
N ASP A 172 10.71 -8.17 10.55
CA ASP A 172 11.90 -7.50 11.09
C ASP A 172 11.71 -5.98 11.15
N CYS A 173 11.83 -5.40 12.34
CA CYS A 173 11.76 -3.94 12.53
C CYS A 173 13.03 -3.20 12.11
N LYS A 174 14.12 -3.89 11.75
CA LYS A 174 15.39 -3.26 11.34
C LYS A 174 15.83 -2.16 12.32
N ARG A 175 15.66 -2.40 13.62
CA ARG A 175 15.96 -1.44 14.70
C ARG A 175 16.96 -2.04 15.69
N LEU A 176 17.75 -1.19 16.34
CA LEU A 176 18.67 -1.65 17.39
C LEU A 176 17.85 -2.14 18.59
N ALA A 177 17.91 -3.45 18.85
CA ALA A 177 17.28 -4.04 20.03
C ALA A 177 17.98 -3.52 21.30
N HIS A 178 17.29 -2.63 22.03
CA HIS A 178 17.65 -2.24 23.39
C HIS A 178 16.71 -2.95 24.38
N ALA A 179 17.11 -3.05 25.66
CA ALA A 179 16.33 -3.78 26.66
C ALA A 179 14.84 -3.36 26.66
N ASN A 180 13.93 -4.35 26.54
CA ASN A 180 12.47 -4.22 26.44
C ASN A 180 11.93 -3.71 25.09
N VAL A 181 12.69 -3.89 24.01
CA VAL A 181 12.28 -3.52 22.66
C VAL A 181 12.65 -4.66 21.70
N GLU A 182 11.64 -5.40 21.25
CA GLU A 182 11.80 -6.59 20.40
C GLU A 182 12.35 -6.21 19.01
N PRO A 183 13.18 -7.06 18.37
CA PRO A 183 13.65 -6.79 17.01
C PRO A 183 12.55 -6.93 15.95
N TYR A 184 11.41 -7.51 16.31
CA TYR A 184 10.28 -7.78 15.43
C TYR A 184 9.02 -6.99 15.83
N LEU A 185 8.03 -6.97 14.94
CA LEU A 185 6.78 -6.24 15.16
C LEU A 185 5.93 -6.90 16.26
N VAL A 186 5.48 -6.10 17.22
CA VAL A 186 4.61 -6.55 18.31
C VAL A 186 3.43 -5.61 18.45
N VAL A 187 2.24 -6.11 18.15
CA VAL A 187 0.98 -5.44 18.48
C VAL A 187 0.63 -5.84 19.91
N TRP A 188 0.41 -4.86 20.78
CA TRP A 188 0.24 -5.13 22.21
C TRP A 188 -0.96 -4.43 22.82
N ASN A 189 -1.89 -5.23 23.36
CA ASN A 189 -3.08 -4.77 24.07
C ASN A 189 -3.84 -3.67 23.33
N TRP A 190 -3.91 -3.80 22.00
CA TRP A 190 -4.53 -2.82 21.14
C TRP A 190 -6.04 -2.99 21.14
N THR A 191 -6.77 -1.90 21.32
CA THR A 191 -8.22 -1.84 21.09
C THR A 191 -8.45 -0.98 19.86
N PRO A 192 -8.73 -1.57 18.69
CA PRO A 192 -9.00 -0.81 17.48
C PRO A 192 -10.18 0.14 17.67
N SER A 193 -10.14 1.29 17.02
CA SER A 193 -11.25 2.26 17.08
C SER A 193 -12.41 1.90 16.15
N GLN A 194 -12.17 1.01 15.18
CA GLN A 194 -13.08 0.63 14.10
C GLN A 194 -12.52 -0.59 13.35
N GLU A 195 -13.33 -1.18 12.47
CA GLU A 195 -12.89 -2.18 11.50
C GLU A 195 -11.95 -1.57 10.46
N GLY A 196 -10.91 -2.31 10.06
CA GLY A 196 -9.94 -1.81 9.10
C GLY A 196 -8.57 -2.50 9.12
N MET A 197 -7.66 -2.01 8.29
CA MET A 197 -6.27 -2.49 8.25
C MET A 197 -5.34 -1.69 9.15
N LEU A 198 -4.43 -2.40 9.82
CA LEU A 198 -3.23 -1.85 10.41
C LEU A 198 -2.14 -1.79 9.31
N THR A 199 -1.53 -0.63 9.14
CA THR A 199 -0.59 -0.38 8.04
C THR A 199 0.78 0.07 8.55
N LEU A 200 1.82 -0.29 7.81
CA LEU A 200 3.21 0.01 8.17
C LEU A 200 4.07 0.18 6.91
N GLY A 201 4.93 1.20 6.93
CA GLY A 201 6.00 1.33 5.94
C GLY A 201 7.13 0.32 6.21
N ASP A 202 7.59 -0.34 5.15
CA ASP A 202 8.62 -1.40 5.23
C ASP A 202 9.95 -0.92 5.86
N ASN A 203 10.22 0.39 5.78
CA ASN A 203 11.38 1.05 6.36
C ASN A 203 11.02 2.07 7.44
N ASN A 204 9.99 1.79 8.24
CA ASN A 204 9.54 2.71 9.31
C ASN A 204 9.87 2.22 10.73
N HIS A 205 10.80 1.27 10.87
CA HIS A 205 11.24 0.71 12.15
C HIS A 205 10.11 0.22 13.08
N CYS A 206 9.07 -0.40 12.49
CA CYS A 206 7.84 -0.81 13.18
C CYS A 206 7.04 0.33 13.83
N SER A 207 7.23 1.58 13.41
CA SER A 207 6.31 2.66 13.74
C SER A 207 5.06 2.56 12.85
N VAL A 208 4.05 1.83 13.31
CA VAL A 208 2.79 1.65 12.56
C VAL A 208 2.01 2.95 12.44
N ASP A 209 1.18 3.06 11.40
CA ASP A 209 0.46 4.31 11.10
C ASP A 209 -0.60 4.67 12.14
N GLN A 210 -1.16 3.65 12.79
CA GLN A 210 -2.15 3.77 13.87
C GLN A 210 -1.53 4.16 15.22
N GLY A 211 -0.20 4.33 15.26
CA GLY A 211 0.54 4.90 16.37
C GLY A 211 0.66 4.01 17.60
N SER A 212 1.04 4.65 18.72
CA SER A 212 1.45 3.96 19.95
C SER A 212 0.35 3.14 20.63
N SER A 213 -0.91 3.37 20.27
CA SER A 213 -2.03 2.57 20.75
C SER A 213 -1.97 1.12 20.28
N ALA A 214 -1.40 0.88 19.09
CA ALA A 214 -1.27 -0.45 18.49
C ALA A 214 0.10 -1.08 18.81
N VAL A 215 1.16 -0.31 18.61
CA VAL A 215 2.55 -0.78 18.76
C VAL A 215 3.34 0.23 19.58
N ASN A 216 3.89 -0.22 20.72
CA ASN A 216 4.58 0.66 21.66
C ASN A 216 5.77 1.38 20.99
N GLY A 217 5.87 2.69 21.22
CA GLY A 217 6.90 3.55 20.61
C GLY A 217 6.59 4.04 19.19
N SER A 218 5.48 3.63 18.58
CA SER A 218 5.07 4.14 17.27
C SER A 218 4.62 5.59 17.34
N VAL A 219 5.11 6.43 16.42
CA VAL A 219 4.73 7.84 16.32
C VAL A 219 3.33 8.01 15.71
N GLY A 220 2.96 7.09 14.82
CA GLY A 220 1.74 7.17 14.04
C GLY A 220 1.80 8.22 12.93
N VAL A 221 0.92 8.07 11.95
CA VAL A 221 0.67 9.08 10.92
C VAL A 221 -0.45 9.99 11.40
N HIS A 222 -0.29 11.30 11.20
CA HIS A 222 -1.26 12.29 11.65
C HIS A 222 -2.03 12.92 10.47
N SER A 223 -3.31 13.15 10.72
CA SER A 223 -4.29 13.82 9.88
C SER A 223 -4.85 15.04 10.63
N ALA A 224 -5.80 15.78 10.05
CA ALA A 224 -6.41 16.92 10.74
C ALA A 224 -7.24 16.47 11.96
N SER A 225 -7.81 15.27 11.92
CA SER A 225 -8.52 14.65 13.07
C SER A 225 -7.62 13.92 14.06
N GLY A 226 -6.29 13.94 13.87
CA GLY A 226 -5.33 13.27 14.75
C GLY A 226 -4.72 12.02 14.11
N VAL A 227 -4.35 11.05 14.94
CA VAL A 227 -3.69 9.81 14.47
C VAL A 227 -4.62 9.05 13.52
N VAL A 228 -4.03 8.49 12.46
CA VAL A 228 -4.74 7.65 11.49
C VAL A 228 -5.35 6.45 12.20
N LYS A 229 -6.62 6.17 11.93
CA LYS A 229 -7.32 5.00 12.48
C LYS A 229 -7.07 3.77 11.58
N PRO A 230 -7.53 2.56 11.96
CA PRO A 230 -7.55 1.42 11.04
C PRO A 230 -8.17 1.82 9.69
N VAL A 231 -7.54 1.42 8.60
CA VAL A 231 -7.94 1.82 7.24
C VAL A 231 -9.16 1.03 6.84
N ARG A 232 -10.33 1.68 6.74
CA ARG A 232 -11.57 1.08 6.24
C ARG A 232 -11.68 1.15 4.71
N ASP A 233 -12.58 0.34 4.15
CA ASP A 233 -12.79 0.22 2.70
C ASP A 233 -13.04 1.55 2.00
N SER A 234 -13.84 2.44 2.60
CA SER A 234 -14.13 3.76 2.01
C SER A 234 -12.92 4.68 1.88
N TRP A 235 -11.83 4.38 2.58
CA TRP A 235 -10.58 5.17 2.56
C TRP A 235 -9.52 4.54 1.66
N LEU A 236 -9.73 3.30 1.21
CA LEU A 236 -8.86 2.61 0.28
C LEU A 236 -9.00 3.23 -1.12
N ILE A 237 -7.89 3.77 -1.64
CA ILE A 237 -7.82 4.29 -3.01
C ILE A 237 -7.56 3.13 -3.97
N GLY A 238 -6.66 2.23 -3.57
CA GLY A 238 -6.36 1.00 -4.30
C GLY A 238 -5.13 0.28 -3.79
N VAL A 239 -4.82 -0.85 -4.42
CA VAL A 239 -3.63 -1.66 -4.16
C VAL A 239 -2.53 -1.23 -5.11
N ALA A 240 -1.29 -1.17 -4.64
CA ALA A 240 -0.11 -0.91 -5.46
C ALA A 240 0.00 -2.00 -6.54
N GLY A 241 0.41 -1.62 -7.74
CA GLY A 241 0.63 -2.53 -8.85
C GLY A 241 2.08 -2.45 -9.33
N GLY A 242 2.27 -2.60 -10.64
CA GLY A 242 3.58 -2.41 -11.25
C GLY A 242 4.13 -1.00 -10.98
N GLU A 243 5.42 -0.94 -10.64
CA GLU A 243 6.17 0.31 -10.55
C GLU A 243 6.82 0.64 -11.91
N LEU A 244 6.97 1.93 -12.16
CA LEU A 244 7.75 2.51 -13.25
C LEU A 244 8.95 3.22 -12.61
N PRO A 245 10.11 2.55 -12.54
CA PRO A 245 11.25 3.06 -11.81
C PRO A 245 11.72 4.42 -12.31
N TRP A 246 12.13 5.27 -11.37
CA TRP A 246 12.83 6.54 -11.54
C TRP A 246 12.07 7.67 -12.27
N LEU A 247 10.99 7.38 -13.00
CA LEU A 247 10.24 8.36 -13.79
C LEU A 247 9.53 9.40 -12.93
N GLY A 248 9.14 9.06 -11.70
CA GLY A 248 8.57 9.98 -10.71
C GLY A 248 9.56 11.06 -10.27
N THR A 249 10.87 10.83 -10.38
CA THR A 249 11.92 11.82 -10.09
C THR A 249 11.73 13.11 -10.87
N VAL A 250 11.28 13.04 -12.13
CA VAL A 250 11.01 14.23 -12.96
C VAL A 250 9.87 15.04 -12.34
N LYS A 251 8.81 14.39 -11.88
CA LYS A 251 7.67 15.07 -11.23
C LYS A 251 8.13 15.73 -9.94
N LEU A 252 8.91 15.03 -9.11
CA LEU A 252 9.43 15.56 -7.85
C LEU A 252 10.37 16.75 -8.08
N ALA A 253 11.24 16.70 -9.08
CA ALA A 253 12.16 17.79 -9.41
C ALA A 253 11.44 19.07 -9.87
N LEU A 254 10.27 18.91 -10.49
CA LEU A 254 9.42 20.02 -10.94
C LEU A 254 8.39 20.46 -9.87
N ASN A 255 8.22 19.68 -8.80
CA ASN A 255 7.23 19.97 -7.77
C ASN A 255 7.72 21.06 -6.84
N THR A 256 7.06 22.22 -6.87
CA THR A 256 7.33 23.38 -6.00
C THR A 256 6.23 23.59 -4.96
N ALA A 257 5.33 22.61 -4.79
CA ALA A 257 4.24 22.72 -3.82
C ALA A 257 4.78 22.82 -2.39
N PRO A 258 4.24 23.75 -1.56
CA PRO A 258 4.59 23.84 -0.15
C PRO A 258 4.33 22.51 0.57
N GLY A 259 5.35 21.96 1.21
CA GLY A 259 5.25 20.69 1.96
C GLY A 259 5.64 19.43 1.18
N SER A 260 5.92 19.52 -0.13
CA SER A 260 6.55 18.41 -0.84
C SER A 260 8.04 18.34 -0.47
N PRO A 261 8.58 17.14 -0.17
CA PRO A 261 10.02 16.97 0.06
C PRO A 261 10.83 17.11 -1.24
N GLY A 262 10.17 17.26 -2.40
CA GLY A 262 10.83 17.33 -3.70
C GLY A 262 11.67 16.08 -3.92
N THR A 263 12.93 16.27 -4.28
CA THR A 263 13.84 15.15 -4.58
C THR A 263 14.78 14.77 -3.44
N VAL A 264 14.54 15.24 -2.21
CA VAL A 264 15.44 15.03 -1.07
C VAL A 264 15.66 13.55 -0.76
N TYR A 265 14.62 12.73 -0.96
CA TYR A 265 14.66 11.29 -0.70
C TYR A 265 15.04 10.45 -1.92
N VAL A 266 15.20 11.06 -3.10
CA VAL A 266 15.50 10.32 -4.34
C VAL A 266 16.96 9.88 -4.35
N PRO A 267 17.25 8.58 -4.47
CA PRO A 267 18.62 8.08 -4.56
C PRO A 267 19.39 8.66 -5.76
N ASN A 268 20.71 8.84 -5.60
CA ASN A 268 21.57 9.32 -6.70
C ASN A 268 21.61 8.36 -7.89
N SER A 269 21.50 7.05 -7.62
CA SER A 269 21.37 5.98 -8.63
C SER A 269 20.17 6.21 -9.55
N SER A 270 19.03 6.65 -9.00
CA SER A 270 17.81 6.92 -9.75
C SER A 270 17.98 7.99 -10.83
N TYR A 271 18.80 9.02 -10.59
CA TYR A 271 19.08 10.04 -11.61
C TYR A 271 19.88 9.50 -12.79
N LEU A 272 20.90 8.68 -12.50
CA LEU A 272 21.72 8.08 -13.54
C LEU A 272 20.89 7.07 -14.34
N ALA A 273 20.08 6.25 -13.66
CA ALA A 273 19.20 5.29 -14.29
C ALA A 273 18.13 5.99 -15.16
N LEU A 274 17.53 7.08 -14.67
CA LEU A 274 16.62 7.92 -15.44
C LEU A 274 17.29 8.49 -16.71
N PHE A 275 18.51 9.02 -16.58
CA PHE A 275 19.24 9.55 -17.73
C PHE A 275 19.52 8.46 -18.78
N VAL A 276 19.94 7.27 -18.34
CA VAL A 276 20.16 6.11 -19.21
C VAL A 276 18.86 5.69 -19.89
N LEU A 277 17.75 5.62 -19.14
CA LEU A 277 16.43 5.26 -19.66
C LEU A 277 15.98 6.25 -20.74
N VAL A 278 16.02 7.56 -20.46
CA VAL A 278 15.64 8.60 -21.44
C VAL A 278 16.53 8.54 -22.68
N THR A 279 17.84 8.40 -22.50
CA THR A 279 18.79 8.27 -23.60
C THR A 279 18.49 7.03 -24.45
N ALA A 280 18.19 5.89 -23.81
CA ALA A 280 17.84 4.65 -24.49
C ALA A 280 16.55 4.79 -25.30
N VAL A 281 15.50 5.43 -24.76
CA VAL A 281 14.23 5.67 -25.47
C VAL A 281 14.44 6.58 -26.68
N LEU A 282 15.25 7.64 -26.55
CA LEU A 282 15.55 8.55 -27.66
C LEU A 282 16.46 7.90 -28.72
N ALA A 283 17.41 7.06 -28.30
CA ALA A 283 18.30 6.33 -29.20
C ALA A 283 17.63 5.11 -29.83
N ALA A 284 16.58 4.55 -29.22
CA ALA A 284 15.86 3.38 -29.69
C ALA A 284 15.48 3.49 -31.17
N PRO A 285 14.78 4.53 -31.67
CA PRO A 285 14.44 4.61 -33.09
C PRO A 285 15.68 4.63 -34.00
N LEU A 286 16.76 5.30 -33.60
CA LEU A 286 17.99 5.39 -34.38
C LEU A 286 18.71 4.03 -34.54
N VAL A 287 18.51 3.11 -33.59
CA VAL A 287 19.14 1.78 -33.58
C VAL A 287 18.18 0.71 -34.07
N LEU A 288 16.93 0.71 -33.59
CA LEU A 288 15.92 -0.28 -33.94
C LEU A 288 15.59 -0.24 -35.42
N GLU A 289 15.44 0.96 -36.01
CA GLU A 289 15.06 1.12 -37.41
C GLU A 289 16.07 0.47 -38.38
N PRO A 290 17.39 0.76 -38.34
CA PRO A 290 18.34 0.09 -39.22
C PRO A 290 18.48 -1.42 -38.94
N VAL A 291 18.32 -1.86 -37.68
CA VAL A 291 18.40 -3.28 -37.31
C VAL A 291 17.19 -4.05 -37.84
N LEU A 292 15.98 -3.58 -37.57
CA LEU A 292 14.74 -4.15 -38.10
C LEU A 292 14.76 -4.16 -39.62
N ARG A 293 15.21 -3.07 -40.24
CA ARG A 293 15.34 -3.01 -41.70
C ARG A 293 16.31 -4.07 -42.23
N ARG A 294 17.47 -4.27 -41.59
CA ARG A 294 18.40 -5.34 -41.99
C ARG A 294 17.81 -6.74 -41.81
N LEU A 295 17.07 -6.97 -40.72
CA LEU A 295 16.43 -8.27 -40.47
C LEU A 295 15.32 -8.56 -41.47
N VAL A 296 14.44 -7.58 -41.73
CA VAL A 296 13.32 -7.72 -42.67
C VAL A 296 13.82 -7.92 -44.10
N VAL A 297 14.81 -7.14 -44.55
CA VAL A 297 15.41 -7.33 -45.89
C VAL A 297 16.18 -8.65 -45.98
N GLY A 298 16.73 -9.16 -44.87
CA GLY A 298 17.39 -10.45 -44.81
C GLY A 298 16.44 -11.65 -44.75
N ALA A 299 15.14 -11.42 -44.59
CA ALA A 299 14.17 -12.46 -44.35
C ALA A 299 13.87 -13.25 -45.64
N PRO A 300 13.86 -14.60 -45.59
CA PRO A 300 13.68 -15.43 -46.78
C PRO A 300 12.32 -15.26 -47.43
N GLU A 301 11.26 -14.96 -46.66
CA GLU A 301 9.93 -14.66 -47.19
C GLU A 301 9.89 -13.42 -48.10
N LEU A 302 10.71 -12.42 -47.81
CA LEU A 302 10.75 -11.19 -48.61
C LEU A 302 11.47 -11.44 -49.94
N LYS A 303 12.54 -12.24 -49.92
CA LYS A 303 13.25 -12.66 -51.14
C LYS A 303 12.40 -13.52 -52.04
N LEU A 304 11.65 -14.46 -51.45
CA LEU A 304 10.75 -15.32 -52.22
C LEU A 304 9.65 -14.50 -52.92
N ALA A 305 9.10 -13.50 -52.23
CA ALA A 305 8.13 -12.57 -52.81
C ALA A 305 8.74 -11.67 -53.91
N GLU A 306 10.01 -11.28 -53.79
CA GLU A 306 10.73 -10.49 -54.80
C GLU A 306 11.02 -11.34 -56.05
N ASP A 307 11.47 -12.59 -55.88
CA ASP A 307 11.68 -13.55 -56.97
C ASP A 307 10.35 -13.87 -57.69
N GLU A 308 9.24 -14.06 -56.97
CA GLU A 308 7.90 -14.28 -57.57
C GLU A 308 7.41 -13.09 -58.41
N LEU A 309 7.76 -11.85 -58.03
CA LEU A 309 7.41 -10.65 -58.79
C LEU A 309 8.30 -10.42 -60.01
N GLU A 310 9.55 -10.89 -59.99
CA GLU A 310 10.46 -10.81 -61.15
C GLU A 310 10.14 -11.88 -62.23
N GLU A 311 9.41 -12.93 -61.87
CA GLU A 311 8.97 -13.99 -62.79
C GLU A 311 7.65 -13.67 -63.56
N GLU A 312 6.90 -12.62 -63.17
CA GLU A 312 5.72 -12.09 -63.90
C GLU A 312 6.07 -11.04 -64.98
#